data_AF-A0A2H0DW48-F1
#
_entry.id   AF-A0A2H0DW48-F1
#
_cell.length_a   1.000
_cell.length_b   1.000
_cell.length_c   1.000
_cell.angle_alpha   90.00
_cell.angle_beta   90.00
_cell.angle_gamma   90.00
#
_symmetry.space_group_name_H-M   'P 1'
#
loop_
_entity.id
_entity.type
_entity.pdbx_description
1 polymer ?
#
loop_
_entity_poly.entity_id
_entity_poly.type
_entity_poly.pdbx_seq_one_letter_code
_entity_poly.pdbx_strand_id
1 'polypeptide(L)' 'METKQIYYSDPYTIELQSKVLSVQPQDILTNIILDQTIFYPEGGGQPSDRGTI' A
#
# COMPACT_ATOMS: atom_id res chain seq x y z
N MET A 1 2.63 10.09 -11.59
CA MET A 1 3.59 9.87 -10.50
C MET A 1 3.40 8.44 -10.03
N GLU A 2 4.47 7.71 -9.76
CA GLU A 2 4.43 6.33 -9.28
C GLU A 2 4.44 6.28 -7.75
N THR A 3 3.73 5.31 -7.16
CA THR A 3 3.72 5.08 -5.70
C THR A 3 5.06 4.52 -5.25
N LYS A 4 5.67 5.11 -4.23
CA LYS A 4 6.93 4.60 -3.66
C LYS A 4 6.68 3.33 -2.83
N GLN A 5 7.49 2.32 -3.07
CA GLN A 5 7.37 0.99 -2.47
C GLN A 5 8.35 0.84 -1.30
N ILE A 6 7.95 1.33 -0.11
CA ILE A 6 8.85 1.39 1.06
C ILE A 6 9.24 -0.01 1.55
N TYR A 7 8.37 -1.00 1.36
CA TYR A 7 8.60 -2.40 1.73
C TYR A 7 9.87 -3.02 1.13
N TYR A 8 10.40 -2.50 0.01
CA TYR A 8 11.68 -2.97 -0.54
C TYR A 8 12.90 -2.36 0.16
N SER A 9 12.81 -1.11 0.59
CA SER A 9 13.92 -0.39 1.21
C SER A 9 14.00 -0.59 2.72
N ASP A 10 12.85 -0.76 3.37
CA ASP A 10 12.74 -0.92 4.82
C ASP A 10 11.62 -1.92 5.18
N PRO A 11 11.88 -3.23 5.06
CA PRO A 11 10.86 -4.27 5.22
C PRO A 11 10.38 -4.48 6.66
N TYR A 12 11.03 -3.85 7.65
CA TYR A 12 10.65 -3.97 9.07
C TYR A 12 9.78 -2.81 9.56
N THR A 13 9.52 -1.81 8.72
CA THR A 13 8.61 -0.70 9.05
C THR A 13 7.16 -1.20 9.08
N ILE A 14 6.50 -1.03 10.23
CA ILE A 14 5.12 -1.47 10.45
C ILE A 14 4.10 -0.33 10.49
N GLU A 15 4.56 0.93 10.52
CA GLU A 15 3.73 2.13 10.48
C GLU A 15 4.36 3.19 9.56
N LEU A 16 3.55 3.87 8.75
CA LEU A 16 4.01 4.85 7.76
C LEU A 16 3.03 6.01 7.63
N GLN A 17 3.56 7.24 7.64
CA GLN A 17 2.79 8.41 7.20
C GLN A 17 2.81 8.49 5.67
N SER A 18 1.63 8.59 5.05
CA SER A 18 1.45 8.73 3.60
C SER A 18 0.29 9.67 3.27
N LYS A 19 0.29 10.19 2.04
CA LYS A 19 -0.78 11.02 1.49
C LYS A 19 -1.66 10.19 0.57
N VAL A 20 -2.97 10.33 0.77
CA VAL A 20 -3.98 9.84 -0.19
C VAL A 20 -3.96 10.74 -1.42
N LEU A 21 -3.60 10.15 -2.56
CA LEU A 21 -3.59 10.81 -3.87
C LEU A 21 -4.96 10.69 -4.57
N SER A 22 -5.67 9.58 -4.36
CA SER A 22 -6.99 9.35 -4.95
C SER A 22 -7.80 8.34 -4.14
N VAL A 23 -9.12 8.54 -4.12
CA VAL A 23 -10.10 7.62 -3.55
C VAL A 23 -11.07 7.23 -4.65
N GLN A 24 -11.18 5.94 -4.93
CA GLN A 24 -11.98 5.40 -6.03
C GLN A 24 -12.93 4.34 -5.47
N PRO A 25 -14.15 4.72 -5.08
CA PRO A 25 -15.17 3.77 -4.64
C PRO A 25 -15.43 2.73 -5.75
N GLN A 26 -15.51 1.45 -5.38
CA GLN A 26 -16.00 0.36 -6.24
C GLN A 26 -17.20 -0.30 -5.54
N ASP A 27 -17.84 -1.24 -6.23
CA ASP A 27 -19.08 -1.88 -5.75
C ASP A 27 -18.94 -2.58 -4.38
N ILE A 28 -17.77 -3.14 -4.08
CA ILE A 28 -17.51 -3.94 -2.87
C ILE A 28 -16.42 -3.34 -1.99
N LEU A 29 -15.36 -2.81 -2.60
CA LEU A 29 -14.19 -2.27 -1.91
C LEU A 29 -13.87 -0.87 -2.44
N THR A 30 -13.13 -0.08 -1.67
CA THR A 30 -12.64 1.23 -2.12
C THR A 30 -11.16 1.12 -2.46
N ASN A 31 -10.80 1.51 -3.67
CA ASN A 31 -9.41 1.61 -4.07
C ASN A 31 -8.84 2.96 -3.58
N ILE A 32 -7.74 2.90 -2.83
CA ILE A 32 -7.02 4.07 -2.34
C ILE A 32 -5.64 4.11 -3.00
N ILE A 33 -5.31 5.23 -3.64
CA ILE A 33 -3.99 5.44 -4.24
C ILE A 33 -3.18 6.31 -3.29
N LEU A 34 -2.01 5.80 -2.86
CA LEU A 34 -1.09 6.47 -1.95
C LEU A 34 0.17 6.96 -2.68
N ASP A 35 0.84 7.97 -2.14
CA ASP A 35 2.15 8.41 -2.63
C ASP A 35 3.28 7.44 -2.25
N GLN A 36 3.13 6.72 -1.14
CA GLN A 36 4.06 5.72 -0.65
C GLN A 36 3.36 4.67 0.23
N THR A 37 3.88 3.45 0.28
CA THR A 37 3.25 2.37 1.07
C THR A 37 4.26 1.37 1.62
N ILE A 38 3.99 0.85 2.82
CA ILE A 38 4.65 -0.33 3.40
C ILE A 38 3.90 -1.64 3.11
N PHE A 39 2.68 -1.58 2.59
CA PHE A 39 1.91 -2.78 2.25
C PHE A 39 2.52 -3.45 1.01
N TYR A 40 3.11 -4.61 1.20
CA TYR A 40 3.60 -5.45 0.11
C TYR A 40 2.41 -6.03 -0.68
N PRO A 41 2.39 -5.90 -2.02
CA PRO A 41 1.43 -6.59 -2.87
C PRO A 41 1.74 -8.08 -2.93
N GLU A 42 0.81 -8.92 -3.36
CA GLU A 42 1.11 -10.33 -3.59
C GLU A 42 2.20 -10.52 -4.67
N GLY A 43 3.17 -11.42 -4.43
CA GLY A 43 4.25 -11.68 -5.38
C GLY A 43 5.21 -12.79 -4.93
N GLY A 44 5.74 -13.56 -5.89
CA GLY A 44 6.73 -14.62 -5.61
C GLY A 44 6.19 -15.79 -4.76
N GLY A 45 4.86 -15.96 -4.70
CA GLY A 45 4.20 -16.93 -3.82
C GLY A 45 3.95 -16.41 -2.40
N GLN A 46 4.39 -15.20 -2.07
CA GLN A 46 4.10 -14.54 -0.80
C GLN A 46 2.76 -13.77 -0.89
N PRO A 47 1.81 -13.99 0.03
CA PRO A 47 0.56 -13.25 0.11
C PRO A 47 0.76 -11.74 0.35
N SER A 48 -0.23 -10.95 -0.05
CA SER A 48 -0.26 -9.51 0.23
C SER A 48 -0.40 -9.19 1.72
N ASP A 49 0.17 -8.06 2.15
CA ASP A 49 -0.01 -7.55 3.51
C ASP A 49 -1.43 -7.06 3.77
N ARG A 50 -1.79 -6.98 5.05
CA ARG A 50 -3.08 -6.48 5.54
C ARG A 50 -2.88 -5.58 6.76
N GLY A 51 -3.73 -4.56 6.91
CA GLY A 51 -3.65 -3.60 8.01
C GLY A 51 -4.71 -2.51 7.89
N THR A 52 -4.38 -1.31 8.37
CA THR A 52 -5.31 -0.18 8.43
C THR A 52 -4.69 1.06 7.79
N ILE A 53 -5.54 1.88 7.13
CA ILE A 53 -5.22 3.14 6.46
C ILE A 53 -6.18 4.20 6.98
#